data_AF-A0AAJ3TN87-F1
#
_entry.id   AF-A0AAJ3TN87-F1
#
_cell.length_a   1.000
_cell.length_b   1.000
_cell.length_c   1.000
_cell.angle_alpha   90.00
_cell.angle_beta   90.00
_cell.angle_gamma   90.00
#
_symmetry.space_group_name_H-M   'P 1'
#
loop_
_entity.id
_entity.type
_entity.pdbx_description
1 polymer ?
#
loop_
_entity_poly.entity_id
_entity_poly.type
_entity_poly.pdbx_seq_one_letter_code
_entity_poly.pdbx_strand_id
1 'polypeptide(L)'
;MRFDRPEEVLTLKSSFLYCSVSIASIILILYLIAIVFNKRSRFIDITNTILVSNAINIPALLLTHLIDVNKAFSSEGINENFYQYIINLLFIIVTTAIVIALVVYSIVLFFNGFKTATNIKKWPQIVLFVFIFFVSIIICQIFIPKLKF
;
A
#
# COMPACT_ATOMS: atom_id res chain seq x y z
N MET A 1 -17.01 6.88 9.92
CA MET A 1 -16.75 5.43 9.86
C MET A 1 -18.09 4.74 9.66
N ARG A 2 -18.37 4.21 8.47
CA ARG A 2 -19.58 3.42 8.21
C ARG A 2 -19.17 1.95 8.22
N PHE A 3 -19.40 1.31 9.35
CA PHE A 3 -19.32 -0.14 9.55
C PHE A 3 -20.65 -0.80 9.12
N ASP A 4 -21.11 -0.55 7.89
CA ASP A 4 -22.31 -1.22 7.36
C ASP A 4 -21.97 -1.95 6.06
N ARG A 5 -21.47 -3.18 6.21
CA ARG A 5 -22.02 -4.41 5.61
C ARG A 5 -20.96 -5.53 5.74
N PRO A 6 -21.32 -6.67 6.34
CA PRO A 6 -20.51 -7.87 6.21
C PRO A 6 -20.62 -8.32 4.75
N GLU A 7 -19.47 -8.33 4.07
CA GLU A 7 -19.17 -9.21 2.94
C GLU A 7 -20.25 -9.28 1.85
N GLU A 8 -20.33 -8.25 1.00
CA GLU A 8 -20.35 -8.62 -0.42
C GLU A 8 -19.04 -9.37 -0.63
N VAL A 9 -19.12 -10.68 -0.81
CA VAL A 9 -17.94 -11.53 -1.08
C VAL A 9 -17.20 -10.84 -2.21
N LEU A 10 -16.07 -10.19 -1.88
CA LEU A 10 -15.25 -9.42 -2.78
C LEU A 10 -14.72 -10.40 -3.81
N THR A 11 -15.50 -10.57 -4.89
CA THR A 11 -15.20 -11.49 -5.96
C THR A 11 -13.84 -11.09 -6.51
N LEU A 12 -13.02 -12.06 -6.89
CA LEU A 12 -11.68 -11.79 -7.42
C LEU A 12 -11.71 -10.69 -8.51
N LYS A 13 -12.76 -10.71 -9.35
CA LYS A 13 -13.05 -9.69 -10.35
C LYS A 13 -13.23 -8.29 -9.75
N SER A 14 -14.05 -8.11 -8.72
CA SER A 14 -14.27 -6.79 -8.12
C SER A 14 -13.00 -6.30 -7.41
N SER A 15 -12.30 -7.15 -6.66
CA SER A 15 -11.01 -6.82 -6.03
C SER A 15 -9.96 -6.37 -7.05
N PHE A 16 -9.87 -7.06 -8.19
CA PHE A 16 -8.94 -6.68 -9.27
C PHE A 16 -9.32 -5.33 -9.90
N LEU A 17 -10.61 -5.07 -10.12
CA LEU A 17 -11.08 -3.79 -10.63
C LEU A 17 -10.81 -2.65 -9.66
N TYR A 18 -11.10 -2.83 -8.36
CA TYR A 18 -10.79 -1.86 -7.32
C TYR A 18 -9.30 -1.49 -7.30
N CYS A 19 -8.42 -2.51 -7.35
CA CYS A 19 -6.98 -2.29 -7.36
C CYS A 19 -6.52 -1.57 -8.63
N SER A 20 -7.02 -1.99 -9.79
CA SER A 20 -6.68 -1.40 -11.09
C SER A 20 -7.08 0.08 -11.17
N VAL A 21 -8.29 0.43 -10.72
CA VAL A 21 -8.80 1.80 -10.70
C VAL A 21 -7.99 2.66 -9.72
N SER A 22 -7.62 2.10 -8.56
CA SER A 22 -6.77 2.78 -7.57
C SER A 22 -5.40 3.13 -8.14
N ILE A 23 -4.74 2.16 -8.78
CA ILE A 23 -3.41 2.33 -9.38
C ILE A 23 -3.49 3.30 -10.56
N ALA A 24 -4.50 3.19 -11.43
CA ALA A 24 -4.67 4.13 -12.54
C ALA A 24 -4.90 5.57 -12.05
N SER A 25 -5.70 5.74 -10.99
CA SER A 25 -5.99 7.05 -10.40
C SER A 25 -4.73 7.71 -9.83
N ILE A 26 -3.92 6.96 -9.07
CA ILE A 26 -2.69 7.52 -8.50
C ILE A 26 -1.67 7.87 -9.59
N ILE A 27 -1.54 7.04 -10.63
CA ILE A 27 -0.66 7.33 -11.78
C ILE A 27 -1.06 8.64 -12.44
N LEU A 28 -2.35 8.84 -12.69
CA LEU A 28 -2.85 10.04 -13.34
C LEU A 28 -2.58 11.29 -12.49
N ILE A 29 -2.93 11.25 -11.20
CA ILE A 29 -2.72 12.38 -10.28
C ILE A 29 -1.22 12.73 -10.17
N LEU A 30 -0.37 11.73 -9.96
CA LEU A 30 1.07 11.94 -9.81
C LEU A 30 1.73 12.40 -11.11
N TYR A 31 1.24 11.95 -12.25
CA TYR A 31 1.72 12.42 -13.55
C TYR A 31 1.40 13.90 -13.78
N LEU A 32 0.18 14.34 -13.43
CA LEU A 32 -0.18 15.77 -13.53
C LEU A 32 0.76 16.63 -12.68
N ILE A 33 1.08 16.19 -11.47
CA ILE A 33 2.03 16.88 -10.58
C ILE A 33 3.45 16.85 -11.15
N ALA A 34 3.87 15.70 -11.72
CA ALA A 34 5.17 15.56 -12.35
C ALA A 34 5.37 16.58 -13.48
N ILE A 35 4.35 16.82 -14.32
CA ILE A 35 4.38 17.85 -15.36
C ILE A 35 4.57 19.26 -14.77
N VAL A 36 3.90 19.56 -13.65
CA VAL A 36 4.04 20.86 -12.95
C VAL A 36 5.46 21.06 -12.46
N PHE A 37 6.13 20.01 -11.96
CA PHE A 37 7.51 20.09 -11.50
C PHE A 37 8.52 20.12 -12.64
N ASN A 38 8.28 19.33 -13.68
CA ASN A 38 9.18 19.19 -14.81
C ASN A 38 8.41 18.73 -16.05
N LYS A 39 8.28 19.63 -17.03
CA LYS A 39 7.60 19.34 -18.31
C LYS A 39 8.26 18.21 -19.12
N ARG A 40 9.51 17.83 -18.81
CA ARG A 40 10.22 16.72 -19.46
C ARG A 40 10.00 15.37 -18.78
N SER A 41 9.22 15.29 -17.71
CA SER A 41 8.91 14.03 -17.04
C SER A 41 8.15 13.10 -17.98
N ARG A 42 8.71 11.90 -18.19
CA ARG A 42 8.13 10.89 -19.06
C ARG A 42 7.06 10.12 -18.29
N PHE A 43 5.88 9.95 -18.91
CA PHE A 43 4.77 9.20 -18.31
C PHE A 43 5.19 7.78 -17.90
N ILE A 44 6.02 7.12 -18.71
CA ILE A 44 6.52 5.77 -18.44
C ILE A 44 7.42 5.69 -17.21
N ASP A 45 8.21 6.73 -16.90
CA ASP A 45 9.08 6.74 -15.73
C ASP A 45 8.27 6.83 -14.42
N ILE A 46 7.21 7.65 -14.43
CA ILE A 46 6.28 7.79 -13.31
C ILE A 46 5.49 6.51 -13.09
N THR A 47 4.98 5.93 -14.17
CA THR A 47 4.24 4.66 -14.13
C THR A 47 5.13 3.54 -13.58
N ASN A 48 6.35 3.40 -14.09
CA ASN A 48 7.30 2.39 -13.61
C ASN A 48 7.63 2.59 -12.13
N THR A 49 7.84 3.84 -11.69
CA THR A 49 8.08 4.14 -10.27
C THR A 49 6.95 3.60 -9.40
N ILE A 50 5.70 3.89 -9.75
CA ILE A 50 4.51 3.50 -8.98
C ILE A 50 4.32 1.98 -8.98
N LEU A 51 4.49 1.33 -10.14
CA LEU A 51 4.32 -0.11 -10.26
C LEU A 51 5.41 -0.88 -9.50
N VAL A 52 6.67 -0.44 -9.62
CA VAL A 52 7.81 -1.09 -8.94
C VAL A 52 7.71 -0.91 -7.43
N SER A 53 7.33 0.27 -6.93
CA SER A 53 7.11 0.45 -5.49
C SER A 53 5.95 -0.39 -4.97
N ASN A 54 4.85 -0.51 -5.73
CA ASN A 54 3.72 -1.35 -5.35
C ASN A 54 4.02 -2.85 -5.47
N ALA A 55 4.96 -3.27 -6.31
CA ALA A 55 5.35 -4.67 -6.43
C ALA A 55 5.90 -5.22 -5.09
N ILE A 56 6.49 -4.37 -4.24
CA ILE A 56 6.92 -4.73 -2.88
C ILE A 56 5.75 -5.11 -1.97
N ASN A 57 4.53 -4.65 -2.25
CA ASN A 57 3.35 -5.05 -1.48
C ASN A 57 2.93 -6.50 -1.75
N ILE A 58 3.34 -7.10 -2.87
CA ILE A 58 3.03 -8.50 -3.20
C ILE A 58 3.66 -9.46 -2.18
N PRO A 59 5.00 -9.47 -1.96
CA PRO A 59 5.60 -10.32 -0.94
C PRO A 59 5.11 -9.96 0.47
N ALA A 60 4.82 -8.68 0.76
CA ALA A 60 4.25 -8.28 2.05
C ALA A 60 2.88 -8.93 2.30
N LEU A 61 1.99 -8.93 1.29
CA LEU A 61 0.66 -9.55 1.38
C LEU A 61 0.75 -11.07 1.51
N LEU A 62 1.65 -11.72 0.76
CA LEU A 62 1.90 -13.15 0.89
C LEU A 62 2.35 -13.50 2.31
N LEU A 63 3.25 -12.69 2.88
CA LEU A 63 3.73 -12.88 4.25
C LEU A 63 2.59 -12.77 5.26
N THR A 64 1.66 -11.84 5.09
CA THR A 64 0.50 -11.72 5.98
C THR A 64 -0.47 -12.90 5.88
N HIS A 65 -0.60 -13.54 4.72
CA HIS A 65 -1.45 -14.72 4.56
C HIS A 65 -0.87 -15.96 5.25
N LEU A 66 0.46 -16.00 5.47
CA LEU A 66 1.10 -17.06 6.25
C LEU A 66 0.85 -16.92 7.76
N ILE A 67 0.33 -15.78 8.22
CA ILE A 67 0.02 -15.52 9.62
C ILE A 67 -1.47 -15.78 9.87
N ASP A 68 -1.78 -16.81 10.65
CA ASP A 68 -3.14 -17.01 11.17
C ASP A 68 -3.30 -16.30 12.52
N VAL A 69 -3.55 -14.99 12.44
CA VAL A 69 -3.68 -14.12 13.61
C VAL A 69 -4.84 -14.57 14.50
N ASN A 70 -5.92 -15.06 13.90
CA ASN A 70 -7.12 -15.49 14.63
C ASN A 70 -6.85 -16.74 15.47
N LYS A 71 -6.08 -17.70 14.97
CA LYS A 71 -5.66 -18.86 15.76
C LYS A 71 -4.81 -18.47 16.95
N ALA A 72 -3.86 -17.55 16.77
CA ALA A 72 -2.94 -17.13 17.83
C ALA A 72 -3.63 -16.39 19.00
N PHE A 73 -4.77 -15.73 18.77
CA PHE A 73 -5.53 -15.01 19.81
C PHE A 73 -6.84 -15.68 20.20
N SER A 74 -7.18 -16.83 19.61
CA SER A 74 -8.35 -17.62 20.00
C SER A 74 -8.18 -18.22 21.39
N SER A 75 -9.29 -18.43 22.11
CA SER A 75 -9.29 -19.09 23.42
C SER A 75 -8.74 -20.52 23.39
N GLU A 76 -8.77 -21.18 22.23
CA GLU A 76 -8.13 -22.48 22.00
C GLU A 76 -6.60 -22.35 22.01
N GLY A 77 -6.03 -21.30 21.40
CA GLY A 77 -4.59 -21.03 21.37
C GLY A 77 -3.97 -20.69 22.73
N ILE A 78 -4.77 -20.21 23.69
CA ILE A 78 -4.34 -19.98 25.08
C ILE A 78 -4.31 -21.31 25.88
N ASN A 79 -5.11 -22.29 25.45
CA ASN A 79 -5.21 -23.61 26.07
C ASN A 79 -4.25 -24.64 25.42
N GLU A 80 -3.56 -24.25 24.34
CA GLU A 80 -2.42 -24.98 23.80
C GLU A 80 -1.20 -24.86 24.73
N ASN A 81 -0.26 -25.82 24.62
CA ASN A 81 1.00 -25.80 25.38
C ASN A 81 1.61 -24.39 25.37
N PHE A 82 1.90 -23.83 26.55
CA PHE A 82 2.45 -22.47 26.72
C PHE A 82 3.63 -22.15 25.79
N TYR A 83 4.44 -23.18 25.48
CA TYR A 83 5.54 -23.11 24.52
C TYR A 83 5.09 -22.78 23.09
N GLN A 84 4.01 -23.40 22.61
CA GLN A 84 3.45 -23.18 21.26
C GLN A 84 2.87 -21.76 21.13
N TYR A 85 2.20 -21.28 22.18
CA TYR A 85 1.70 -19.91 22.25
C TYR A 85 2.83 -18.86 22.13
N ILE A 86 3.94 -19.05 22.84
CA ILE A 86 5.11 -18.16 22.75
C ILE A 86 5.71 -18.18 21.35
N ILE A 87 5.85 -19.35 20.71
CA ILE A 87 6.37 -19.46 19.35
C ILE A 87 5.48 -18.70 18.35
N ASN A 88 4.15 -18.87 18.44
CA ASN A 88 3.21 -18.18 17.57
C ASN A 88 3.28 -16.66 17.74
N LEU A 89 3.36 -16.16 18.98
CA LEU A 89 3.56 -14.73 19.24
C LEU A 89 4.87 -14.21 18.66
N LEU A 90 5.97 -14.94 18.86
CA LEU A 90 7.28 -14.54 18.33
C LEU A 90 7.26 -14.51 16.80
N PHE A 91 6.61 -15.48 16.16
CA PHE A 91 6.42 -15.52 14.71
C PHE A 91 5.61 -14.30 14.20
N ILE A 92 4.52 -13.93 14.90
CA ILE A 92 3.74 -12.73 14.57
C ILE A 92 4.60 -11.47 14.68
N ILE A 93 5.37 -11.31 15.76
CA ILE A 93 6.21 -10.12 15.97
C ILE A 93 7.26 -10.00 14.86
N VAL A 94 7.99 -11.08 14.57
CA VAL A 94 9.03 -11.09 13.53
C VAL A 94 8.44 -10.80 12.17
N THR A 95 7.32 -11.45 11.83
CA THR A 95 6.69 -11.25 10.52
C THR A 95 6.14 -9.84 10.37
N THR A 96 5.54 -9.29 11.43
CA THR A 96 5.06 -7.89 11.45
C THR A 96 6.22 -6.91 11.25
N ALA A 97 7.36 -7.13 11.91
CA ALA A 97 8.55 -6.29 11.73
C ALA A 97 9.05 -6.33 10.29
N ILE A 98 9.06 -7.50 9.64
CA ILE A 98 9.44 -7.65 8.23
C ILE A 98 8.45 -6.90 7.32
N VAL A 99 7.14 -7.04 7.54
CA VAL A 99 6.12 -6.32 6.75
C VAL A 99 6.29 -4.81 6.88
N ILE A 100 6.53 -4.29 8.09
CA ILE A 100 6.79 -2.86 8.31
C ILE A 100 8.04 -2.42 7.55
N ALA A 101 9.13 -3.18 7.59
CA ALA A 101 10.35 -2.87 6.85
C ALA A 101 10.11 -2.82 5.34
N LEU A 102 9.34 -3.77 4.79
CA LEU A 102 8.95 -3.78 3.37
C LEU A 102 8.09 -2.57 2.99
N VAL A 103 7.15 -2.17 3.84
CA VAL A 103 6.31 -0.98 3.61
C VAL A 103 7.17 0.29 3.60
N VAL A 104 8.08 0.44 4.56
CA VAL A 104 9.03 1.57 4.59
C VAL A 104 9.89 1.58 3.32
N TYR A 105 10.41 0.42 2.92
CA TYR A 105 11.21 0.29 1.70
C TYR A 105 10.44 0.67 0.43
N SER A 106 9.16 0.25 0.33
CA SER A 106 8.23 0.64 -0.73
C SER A 106 8.11 2.17 -0.86
N ILE A 107 7.92 2.87 0.27
CA ILE A 107 7.80 4.33 0.29
C ILE A 107 9.12 5.00 -0.15
N VAL A 108 10.26 4.49 0.31
CA VAL A 108 11.59 5.00 -0.08
C VAL A 108 11.81 4.83 -1.59
N LEU A 109 11.48 3.66 -2.13
CA LEU A 109 11.62 3.36 -3.56
C LEU A 109 10.70 4.25 -4.40
N PHE A 110 9.46 4.45 -3.94
CA PHE A 110 8.49 5.34 -4.55
C PHE A 110 9.00 6.79 -4.61
N PHE A 111 9.47 7.34 -3.48
CA PHE A 111 10.00 8.70 -3.43
C PHE A 111 11.24 8.87 -4.30
N ASN A 112 12.19 7.93 -4.23
CA ASN A 112 13.44 8.02 -5.00
C ASN A 112 13.19 7.89 -6.51
N GLY A 113 12.29 6.98 -6.92
CA GLY A 113 11.89 6.85 -8.32
C GLY A 113 11.19 8.12 -8.82
N PHE A 114 10.28 8.68 -8.03
CA PHE A 114 9.55 9.90 -8.39
C PHE A 114 10.50 11.09 -8.50
N LYS A 115 11.40 11.26 -7.51
CA LYS A 115 12.44 12.29 -7.53
C LYS A 115 13.32 12.20 -8.77
N THR A 116 13.67 10.99 -9.19
CA THR A 116 14.48 10.74 -10.39
C THR A 116 13.71 11.09 -11.66
N ALA A 117 12.45 10.65 -11.77
CA ALA A 117 11.58 10.91 -12.92
C ALA A 117 11.19 12.40 -13.09
N THR A 118 11.18 13.15 -11.99
CA THR A 118 10.82 14.58 -11.96
C THR A 118 12.01 15.53 -11.85
N ASN A 119 13.21 15.04 -11.53
CA ASN A 119 14.40 15.85 -11.25
C ASN A 119 14.16 16.90 -10.15
N ILE A 120 13.41 16.52 -9.11
CA ILE A 120 13.14 17.40 -7.95
C ILE A 120 14.44 17.63 -7.17
N LYS A 121 14.80 18.91 -6.98
CA LYS A 121 15.96 19.34 -6.19
C LYS A 121 15.58 20.25 -5.02
N LYS A 122 14.45 20.95 -5.11
CA LYS A 122 14.05 21.97 -4.14
C LYS A 122 13.22 21.33 -3.01
N TRP A 123 13.53 21.70 -1.77
CA TRP A 123 12.78 21.28 -0.58
C TRP A 123 11.27 21.54 -0.65
N PRO A 124 10.79 22.72 -1.11
CA PRO A 124 9.36 23.00 -1.25
C PRO A 124 8.62 22.03 -2.18
N GLN A 125 9.27 21.52 -3.22
CA GLN A 125 8.66 20.55 -4.15
C GLN A 125 8.48 19.19 -3.48
N ILE A 126 9.42 18.80 -2.60
CA ILE A 126 9.32 17.56 -1.81
C ILE A 126 8.13 17.64 -0.85
N VAL A 127 7.99 18.76 -0.13
CA VAL A 127 6.87 18.98 0.79
C VAL A 127 5.53 18.94 0.06
N LEU A 128 5.45 19.62 -1.10
CA LEU A 128 4.23 19.61 -1.92
C LEU A 128 3.90 18.20 -2.42
N PHE A 129 4.90 17.44 -2.85
CA PHE A 129 4.71 16.04 -3.26
C PHE A 129 4.14 15.19 -2.13
N VAL A 130 4.73 15.25 -0.93
CA VAL A 130 4.26 14.47 0.23
C VAL A 130 2.82 14.85 0.58
N PHE A 131 2.52 16.16 0.59
CA PHE A 131 1.17 16.64 0.85
C PHE A 131 0.15 16.11 -0.15
N ILE A 132 0.41 16.25 -1.46
CA ILE A 132 -0.54 15.80 -2.48
C ILE A 132 -0.64 14.28 -2.49
N PHE A 133 0.45 13.54 -2.26
CA PHE A 133 0.41 12.09 -2.14
C PHE A 133 -0.53 11.65 -1.01
N PHE A 134 -0.43 12.28 0.17
CA PHE A 134 -1.28 11.95 1.31
C PHE A 134 -2.75 12.28 1.05
N VAL A 135 -3.02 13.46 0.47
CA VAL A 135 -4.38 13.86 0.05
C VAL A 135 -4.94 12.88 -0.98
N SER A 136 -4.13 12.45 -1.95
CA SER A 136 -4.53 11.49 -2.98
C SER A 136 -4.92 10.14 -2.39
N ILE A 137 -4.17 9.66 -1.38
CA ILE A 137 -4.52 8.43 -0.65
C ILE A 137 -5.89 8.57 0.01
N ILE A 138 -6.14 9.66 0.73
CA ILE A 138 -7.41 9.91 1.42
C ILE A 138 -8.57 9.95 0.41
N ILE A 139 -8.39 10.67 -0.70
CA ILE A 139 -9.39 10.76 -1.77
C ILE A 139 -9.67 9.36 -2.34
N CYS A 140 -8.64 8.61 -2.73
CA CYS A 140 -8.80 7.26 -3.25
C CYS A 140 -9.56 6.36 -2.26
N GLN A 141 -9.21 6.39 -0.97
CA GLN A 141 -9.90 5.60 0.05
C GLN A 141 -11.36 5.98 0.28
N ILE A 142 -11.75 7.24 0.07
CA ILE A 142 -13.13 7.69 0.25
C ILE A 142 -13.98 7.45 -1.01
N PHE A 143 -13.40 7.67 -2.19
CA PHE A 143 -14.14 7.63 -3.46
C PHE A 143 -14.25 6.22 -4.03
N ILE A 144 -13.18 5.43 -3.98
CA ILE A 144 -13.15 4.11 -4.62
C ILE A 144 -14.21 3.17 -4.02
N PRO A 145 -14.41 3.07 -2.69
CA PRO A 145 -15.45 2.21 -2.12
C PRO A 145 -16.89 2.63 -2.47
N LYS A 146 -17.10 3.86 -2.97
CA LYS A 146 -18.41 4.32 -3.44
C LYS A 146 -18.70 3.90 -4.88
N LEU A 147 -17.69 3.50 -5.63
CA LEU A 147 -17.84 2.95 -6.97
C LEU A 147 -18.38 1.52 -6.80
N LYS A 148 -19.66 1.32 -7.10
CA LYS A 148 -20.28 0.00 -7.08
C LYS A 148 -19.74 -0.80 -8.28
N PHE A 149 -18.82 -1.73 -8.04
CA PHE A 149 -18.27 -2.65 -9.04
C PHE A 149 -18.81 -4.07 -8.86
#